data_AF-A0A177E3W6-F1
#
_entry.id   AF-A0A177E3W6-F1
#
_cell.length_a   1.000
_cell.length_b   1.000
_cell.length_c   1.000
_cell.angle_alpha   90.00
_cell.angle_beta   90.00
_cell.angle_gamma   90.00
#
_symmetry.space_group_name_H-M   'P 1'
#
loop_
_entity.id
_entity.type
_entity.pdbx_description
1 polymer ?
#
loop_
_entity_poly.entity_id
_entity_poly.type
_entity_poly.pdbx_seq_one_letter_code
_entity_poly.pdbx_strand_id
1 'polypeptide(L)'
;MVRISQIKENNAQIDEKSAPRVAVFVGGTSGIGKLTLNAITRLGTRFKAYVIGRQESEAAFKPFIEELHLANANASIIWVEGQISLLSEVQRVCDRIKRLEGSIDLLFMTAGYVNFSGRHNTSEGLEISHALEFYSRICFTQNLLPLLRSSGRARVMSIRSGGMEGDYFFNADDLLLEAPGAFGAMASVRHMGNMNTLALERIAQMPENKNIVFMHCHPGGVRTGNLFRGFQEGSWGSWLAATFMDPVIWLMAYGEEEAAERYLYQITSAAFGGKGILLGAGVVAGKNTKGGREGSLFLVHHTCETTLNEEKLKKLRVSAQDKVWIKTQEIVGPYV
;
A
#
# COMPACT_ATOMS: atom_id res chain seq x y z
N MET A 1 -0.29 -6.64 -20.34
CA MET A 1 0.38 -7.11 -19.11
C MET A 1 1.88 -7.16 -19.33
N VAL A 2 2.69 -6.68 -18.37
CA VAL A 2 4.15 -6.87 -18.41
C VAL A 2 4.45 -8.35 -18.19
N ARG A 3 5.25 -8.96 -19.08
CA ARG A 3 5.58 -10.38 -19.00
C ARG A 3 6.49 -10.66 -17.81
N ILE A 4 6.27 -11.79 -17.14
CA ILE A 4 7.10 -12.18 -15.98
C ILE A 4 8.58 -12.34 -16.34
N SER A 5 8.91 -12.76 -17.57
CA SER A 5 10.30 -12.83 -18.04
C SER A 5 10.98 -11.46 -18.08
N GLN A 6 10.27 -10.42 -18.55
CA GLN A 6 10.78 -9.04 -18.59
C GLN A 6 10.95 -8.47 -17.17
N ILE A 7 10.03 -8.81 -16.27
CA ILE A 7 10.11 -8.45 -14.85
C ILE A 7 11.36 -9.06 -14.21
N LYS A 8 11.59 -10.36 -14.39
CA LYS A 8 12.76 -11.05 -13.84
C LYS A 8 14.07 -10.51 -14.41
N GLU A 9 14.12 -10.22 -15.72
CA GLU A 9 15.29 -9.59 -16.36
C GLU A 9 15.57 -8.18 -15.82
N ASN A 10 14.53 -7.40 -15.52
CA ASN A 10 14.69 -6.09 -14.89
C ASN A 10 15.18 -6.24 -13.43
N ASN A 11 14.57 -7.14 -12.65
CA ASN A 11 14.92 -7.35 -11.26
C ASN A 11 16.34 -7.90 -11.08
N ALA A 12 16.85 -8.70 -12.03
CA ALA A 12 18.22 -9.21 -12.02
C ALA A 12 19.29 -8.11 -12.09
N GLN A 13 18.93 -6.88 -12.48
CA GLN A 13 19.83 -5.73 -12.54
C GLN A 13 19.85 -4.92 -11.24
N ILE A 14 19.06 -5.31 -10.23
CA ILE A 14 19.01 -4.60 -8.94
C ILE A 14 20.32 -4.79 -8.18
N ASP A 15 20.86 -3.66 -7.73
CA ASP A 15 22.14 -3.53 -7.04
C ASP A 15 22.02 -2.59 -5.82
N GLU A 16 23.14 -2.37 -5.13
CA GLU A 16 23.24 -1.51 -3.94
C GLU A 16 22.85 -0.03 -4.19
N LYS A 17 22.85 0.43 -5.45
CA LYS A 17 22.51 1.81 -5.83
C LYS A 17 21.04 1.97 -6.19
N SER A 18 20.40 0.90 -6.65
CA SER A 18 19.01 0.90 -7.12
C SER A 18 18.04 0.31 -6.10
N ALA A 19 18.51 -0.57 -5.21
CA ALA A 19 17.70 -1.13 -4.12
C ALA A 19 17.33 -0.06 -3.09
N PRO A 20 16.10 -0.10 -2.53
CA PRO A 20 15.74 0.70 -1.35
C PRO A 20 16.64 0.35 -0.18
N ARG A 21 17.16 1.36 0.54
CA ARG A 21 18.01 1.16 1.72
C ARG A 21 17.23 1.23 3.02
N VAL A 22 16.25 2.13 3.12
CA VAL A 22 15.40 2.27 4.30
C VAL A 22 13.94 2.18 3.88
N ALA A 23 13.22 1.23 4.45
CA ALA A 23 11.81 0.99 4.15
C ALA A 23 10.95 0.93 5.41
N VAL A 24 9.70 1.36 5.29
CA VAL A 24 8.66 1.26 6.32
C VAL A 24 7.53 0.42 5.77
N PHE A 25 7.24 -0.71 6.42
CA PHE A 25 6.19 -1.64 6.06
C PHE A 25 5.01 -1.54 7.02
N VAL A 26 3.93 -0.91 6.55
CA VAL A 26 2.65 -0.83 7.25
C VAL A 26 1.79 -2.01 6.78
N GLY A 27 1.89 -3.15 7.47
CA GLY A 27 1.32 -4.43 7.04
C GLY A 27 2.35 -5.43 6.47
N GLY A 28 3.59 -5.41 6.96
CA GLY A 28 4.66 -6.32 6.54
C GLY A 28 4.63 -7.72 7.18
N THR A 29 3.70 -8.00 8.09
CA THR A 29 3.70 -9.23 8.89
C THR A 29 3.15 -10.45 8.15
N SER A 30 2.45 -10.25 7.04
CA SER A 30 1.79 -11.31 6.27
C SER A 30 1.50 -10.87 4.82
N GLY A 31 1.14 -11.83 3.98
CA GLY A 31 0.68 -11.59 2.60
C GLY A 31 1.64 -10.76 1.76
N ILE A 32 1.11 -9.82 0.98
CA ILE A 32 1.86 -9.00 0.03
C ILE A 32 3.03 -8.24 0.69
N GLY A 33 2.81 -7.68 1.88
CA GLY A 33 3.86 -6.97 2.61
C GLY A 33 5.01 -7.88 3.00
N LYS A 34 4.71 -9.07 3.54
CA LYS A 34 5.72 -10.08 3.91
C LYS A 34 6.48 -10.61 2.69
N LEU A 35 5.77 -10.89 1.59
CA LEU A 35 6.38 -11.35 0.33
C LEU A 35 7.34 -10.31 -0.25
N THR A 36 6.92 -9.04 -0.26
CA THR A 36 7.76 -7.94 -0.76
C THR A 36 8.97 -7.71 0.14
N LEU A 37 8.79 -7.76 1.46
CA LEU A 37 9.89 -7.66 2.43
C LEU A 37 10.92 -8.77 2.21
N ASN A 38 10.46 -10.01 2.01
CA ASN A 38 11.32 -11.15 1.70
C ASN A 38 12.13 -10.91 0.42
N ALA A 39 11.45 -10.50 -0.66
CA ALA A 39 12.05 -10.29 -1.97
C ALA A 39 13.17 -9.24 -1.92
N ILE A 40 12.91 -8.08 -1.31
CA ILE A 40 13.92 -7.02 -1.20
C ILE A 40 15.10 -7.48 -0.33
N THR A 41 14.82 -8.14 0.80
CA THR A 41 15.88 -8.58 1.72
C THR A 41 16.82 -9.57 1.05
N ARG A 42 16.28 -10.48 0.22
CA ARG A 42 17.05 -11.51 -0.50
C ARG A 42 17.89 -10.98 -1.67
N LEU A 43 17.81 -9.69 -1.99
CA LEU A 43 18.76 -9.05 -2.91
C LEU A 43 20.20 -9.01 -2.36
N GLY A 44 20.40 -9.21 -1.06
CA GLY A 44 21.74 -9.20 -0.43
C GLY A 44 22.35 -7.80 -0.27
N THR A 45 21.60 -6.74 -0.58
CA THR A 45 22.02 -5.34 -0.44
C THR A 45 21.88 -4.85 1.00
N ARG A 46 22.48 -3.71 1.34
CA ARG A 46 22.25 -3.08 2.65
C ARG A 46 20.81 -2.58 2.72
N PHE A 47 20.06 -3.15 3.66
CA PHE A 47 18.64 -2.90 3.76
C PHE A 47 18.20 -2.80 5.22
N LYS A 48 17.47 -1.75 5.56
CA LYS A 48 16.82 -1.59 6.86
C LYS A 48 15.32 -1.48 6.64
N ALA A 49 14.55 -2.31 7.34
CA ALA A 49 13.10 -2.29 7.28
C ALA A 49 12.51 -2.10 8.67
N TYR A 50 11.59 -1.14 8.80
CA TYR A 50 10.69 -1.05 9.95
C TYR A 50 9.41 -1.81 9.62
N VAL A 51 9.14 -2.90 10.33
CA VAL A 51 7.94 -3.71 10.16
C VAL A 51 6.97 -3.37 11.28
N ILE A 52 5.85 -2.76 10.90
CA ILE A 52 4.83 -2.34 11.84
C ILE A 52 3.78 -3.45 11.96
N GLY A 53 3.54 -3.88 13.20
CA GLY A 53 2.57 -4.92 13.53
C GLY A 53 1.99 -4.76 14.92
N ARG A 54 0.90 -5.47 15.20
CA ARG A 54 0.29 -5.51 16.53
C ARG A 54 1.10 -6.41 17.44
N GLN A 55 1.07 -6.14 18.75
CA GLN A 55 1.84 -6.88 19.75
C GLN A 55 1.65 -8.41 19.63
N GLU A 56 0.42 -8.85 19.39
CA GLU A 56 0.07 -10.29 19.31
C GLU A 56 0.70 -10.98 18.09
N SER A 57 1.17 -10.21 17.11
CA SER A 57 1.82 -10.73 15.90
C SER A 57 3.35 -10.85 16.05
N GLU A 58 3.94 -10.30 17.10
CA GLU A 58 5.41 -10.23 17.25
C GLU A 58 6.05 -11.62 17.36
N ALA A 59 5.53 -12.46 18.26
CA ALA A 59 6.06 -13.79 18.50
C ALA A 59 6.04 -14.68 17.24
N ALA A 60 4.97 -14.60 16.45
CA ALA A 60 4.84 -15.34 15.20
C ALA A 60 5.73 -14.77 14.07
N PHE A 61 6.11 -13.50 14.15
CA PHE A 61 6.95 -12.85 13.15
C PHE A 61 8.45 -13.02 13.42
N LYS A 62 8.85 -13.23 14.68
CA LYS A 62 10.26 -13.39 15.08
C LYS A 62 11.03 -14.46 14.29
N PRO A 63 10.53 -15.69 14.06
CA PRO A 63 11.27 -16.69 13.28
C PRO A 63 11.54 -16.24 11.84
N PHE A 64 10.65 -15.44 11.27
CA PHE A 64 10.83 -14.90 9.93
C PHE A 64 11.91 -13.80 9.89
N ILE A 65 12.03 -12.98 10.94
CA ILE A 65 13.16 -12.04 11.05
C ILE A 65 14.50 -12.81 11.07
N GLU A 66 14.57 -13.92 11.79
CA GLU A 66 15.76 -14.77 11.85
C GLU A 66 16.09 -15.39 10.47
N GLU A 67 15.09 -15.90 9.76
CA GLU A 67 15.23 -16.39 8.37
C GLU A 67 15.78 -15.30 7.43
N LEU A 68 15.23 -14.09 7.51
CA LEU A 68 15.67 -12.95 6.70
C LEU A 68 17.12 -12.55 7.01
N HIS A 69 17.52 -12.59 8.28
CA HIS A 69 18.89 -12.30 8.68
C HIS A 69 19.88 -13.35 8.17
N LEU A 70 19.50 -14.63 8.17
CA LEU A 70 20.30 -15.70 7.55
C LEU A 70 20.43 -15.53 6.04
N ALA A 71 19.37 -15.07 5.37
CA ALA A 71 19.38 -14.82 3.93
C ALA A 71 20.20 -13.57 3.55
N ASN A 72 20.28 -12.57 4.42
CA ASN A 72 21.06 -11.36 4.22
C ASN A 72 21.55 -10.78 5.56
N ALA A 73 22.80 -11.06 5.91
CA ALA A 73 23.42 -10.55 7.13
C ALA A 73 23.58 -9.02 7.16
N ASN A 74 23.50 -8.34 6.00
CA ASN A 74 23.51 -6.88 5.90
C ASN A 74 22.13 -6.24 6.09
N ALA A 75 21.07 -7.05 6.25
CA ALA A 75 19.73 -6.57 6.49
C ALA A 75 19.47 -6.36 8.00
N SER A 76 18.80 -5.26 8.32
CA SER A 76 18.31 -4.93 9.66
C SER A 76 16.79 -4.81 9.64
N ILE A 77 16.11 -5.85 10.15
CA ILE A 77 14.65 -5.89 10.23
C ILE A 77 14.23 -5.51 11.65
N ILE A 78 13.62 -4.34 11.79
CA ILE A 78 13.24 -3.75 13.07
C ILE A 78 11.73 -3.89 13.25
N TRP A 79 11.33 -4.64 14.27
CA TRP A 79 9.95 -4.71 14.70
C TRP A 79 9.53 -3.39 15.38
N VAL A 80 8.35 -2.89 15.01
CA VAL A 80 7.71 -1.76 15.67
C VAL A 80 6.27 -2.10 15.99
N GLU A 81 5.98 -2.26 17.27
CA GLU A 81 4.61 -2.42 17.74
C GLU A 81 3.78 -1.18 17.41
N GLY A 82 2.59 -1.37 16.86
CA GLY A 82 1.59 -0.31 16.68
C GLY A 82 0.21 -0.84 16.28
N GLN A 83 -0.81 -0.43 17.02
CA GLN A 83 -2.22 -0.64 16.66
C GLN A 83 -2.68 0.47 15.71
N ILE A 84 -2.26 0.37 14.45
CA ILE A 84 -2.42 1.41 13.42
C ILE A 84 -3.86 1.69 12.96
N SER A 85 -4.86 1.00 13.52
CA SER A 85 -6.25 1.47 13.41
C SER A 85 -6.52 2.71 14.28
N LEU A 86 -5.60 3.05 15.18
CA LEU A 86 -5.60 4.29 15.95
C LEU A 86 -4.55 5.25 15.35
N LEU A 87 -4.96 6.46 15.00
CA LEU A 87 -4.09 7.48 14.42
C LEU A 87 -3.08 8.01 15.43
N SER A 88 -3.40 8.01 16.73
CA SER A 88 -2.42 8.30 17.78
C SER A 88 -1.22 7.34 17.74
N GLU A 89 -1.48 6.06 17.45
CA GLU A 89 -0.44 5.05 17.31
C GLU A 89 0.37 5.25 16.02
N VAL A 90 -0.27 5.68 14.94
CA VAL A 90 0.42 6.05 13.69
C VAL A 90 1.40 7.21 13.95
N GLN A 91 0.98 8.26 14.65
CA GLN A 91 1.84 9.39 15.02
C GLN A 91 3.02 8.93 15.88
N ARG A 92 2.77 8.15 16.94
CA ARG A 92 3.82 7.61 17.83
C ARG A 92 4.87 6.79 17.05
N VAL A 93 4.41 5.93 16.15
CA VAL A 93 5.29 5.12 15.28
C VAL A 93 6.11 6.01 14.35
N CYS A 94 5.48 6.99 13.70
CA CYS A 94 6.17 7.93 12.81
C CYS A 94 7.22 8.75 13.56
N ASP A 95 6.91 9.24 14.76
CA ASP A 95 7.84 9.99 15.59
C ASP A 95 9.06 9.16 15.99
N ARG A 96 8.87 7.88 16.29
CA ARG A 96 9.98 6.95 16.53
C ARG A 96 10.87 6.83 15.30
N ILE A 97 10.30 6.64 14.11
CA ILE A 97 11.06 6.49 12.86
C ILE A 97 11.80 7.80 12.51
N LYS A 98 11.14 8.96 12.66
CA LYS A 98 11.73 10.29 12.45
C LYS A 98 12.96 10.57 13.33
N ARG A 99 13.00 10.00 14.54
CA ARG A 99 14.18 10.12 15.43
C ARG A 99 15.36 9.23 15.01
N LEU A 100 15.10 8.16 14.25
CA LEU A 100 16.11 7.14 13.93
C LEU A 100 16.67 7.29 12.52
N GLU A 101 15.94 7.92 11.61
CA GLU A 101 16.28 7.96 10.18
C GLU A 101 16.32 9.39 9.64
N GLY A 102 17.30 9.67 8.78
CA GLY A 102 17.39 10.93 8.02
C GLY A 102 16.65 10.89 6.68
N SER A 103 16.31 9.70 6.18
CA SER A 103 15.63 9.50 4.90
C SER A 103 14.93 8.14 4.83
N ILE A 104 13.83 8.05 4.07
CA ILE A 104 13.14 6.79 3.76
C ILE A 104 13.04 6.65 2.25
N ASP A 105 13.45 5.49 1.71
CA ASP A 105 13.36 5.18 0.29
C ASP A 105 12.02 4.54 -0.08
N LEU A 106 11.36 3.85 0.86
CA LEU A 106 10.12 3.14 0.59
C LEU A 106 9.13 3.20 1.77
N LEU A 107 7.92 3.70 1.52
CA LEU A 107 6.77 3.52 2.40
C LEU A 107 5.79 2.54 1.72
N PHE A 108 5.67 1.34 2.26
CA PHE A 108 4.88 0.24 1.67
C PHE A 108 3.70 -0.11 2.58
N MET A 109 2.48 0.18 2.12
CA MET A 109 1.27 0.13 2.93
C MET A 109 0.28 -0.89 2.37
N THR A 110 0.00 -1.92 3.15
CA THR A 110 -0.89 -3.04 2.79
C THR A 110 -1.94 -3.35 3.84
N ALA A 111 -1.82 -2.78 5.05
CA ALA A 111 -2.74 -3.02 6.15
C ALA A 111 -4.20 -2.76 5.75
N GLY A 112 -5.08 -3.68 6.15
CA GLY A 112 -6.49 -3.69 5.76
C GLY A 112 -7.04 -5.11 5.75
N TYR A 113 -8.36 -5.21 5.57
CA TYR A 113 -9.09 -6.46 5.38
C TYR A 113 -10.50 -6.16 4.86
N VAL A 114 -11.13 -7.14 4.21
CA VAL A 114 -12.51 -6.97 3.76
C VAL A 114 -13.44 -7.21 4.94
N ASN A 115 -14.14 -6.18 5.40
CA ASN A 115 -15.07 -6.31 6.53
C ASN A 115 -16.44 -6.84 6.07
N PHE A 116 -16.83 -8.03 6.56
CA PHE A 116 -18.15 -8.64 6.32
C PHE A 116 -19.07 -8.59 7.55
N SER A 117 -18.59 -8.08 8.68
CA SER A 117 -19.22 -8.17 10.00
C SER A 117 -19.98 -6.92 10.44
N GLY A 118 -20.23 -5.99 9.51
CA GLY A 118 -20.83 -4.68 9.80
C GLY A 118 -19.83 -3.65 10.32
N ARG A 119 -20.32 -2.45 10.62
CA ARG A 119 -19.49 -1.29 10.98
C ARG A 119 -19.04 -1.41 12.45
N HIS A 120 -17.73 -1.47 12.69
CA HIS A 120 -17.13 -1.50 14.04
C HIS A 120 -16.15 -0.35 14.18
N ASN A 121 -16.37 0.50 15.19
CA ASN A 121 -15.53 1.67 15.42
C ASN A 121 -14.39 1.41 16.39
N THR A 122 -13.28 2.10 16.16
CA THR A 122 -12.21 2.28 17.13
C THR A 122 -12.64 3.25 18.24
N SER A 123 -11.82 3.37 19.27
CA SER A 123 -11.99 4.37 20.33
C SER A 123 -11.87 5.81 19.82
N GLU A 124 -11.29 6.03 18.63
CA GLU A 124 -11.21 7.34 17.96
C GLU A 124 -12.41 7.58 17.02
N GLY A 125 -13.42 6.69 17.02
CA GLY A 125 -14.66 6.85 16.26
C GLY A 125 -14.59 6.48 14.78
N LEU A 126 -13.43 6.04 14.28
CA LEU A 126 -13.26 5.56 12.91
C LEU A 126 -13.64 4.09 12.78
N GLU A 127 -14.29 3.74 11.68
CA GLU A 127 -14.49 2.32 11.37
C GLU A 127 -13.12 1.65 11.15
N ILE A 128 -12.91 0.47 11.73
CA ILE A 128 -11.58 -0.18 11.81
C ILE A 128 -10.97 -0.39 10.42
N SER A 129 -11.73 -0.93 9.45
CA SER A 129 -11.22 -1.12 8.09
C SER A 129 -10.94 0.21 7.39
N HIS A 130 -11.76 1.25 7.59
CA HIS A 130 -11.50 2.59 7.04
C HIS A 130 -10.23 3.22 7.63
N ALA A 131 -10.00 3.03 8.93
CA ALA A 131 -8.77 3.49 9.60
C ALA A 131 -7.53 2.81 8.99
N LEU A 132 -7.57 1.49 8.79
CA LEU A 132 -6.46 0.72 8.23
C LEU A 132 -6.24 0.98 6.72
N GLU A 133 -7.33 1.07 5.96
CA GLU A 133 -7.27 1.10 4.50
C GLU A 133 -7.07 2.50 3.92
N PHE A 134 -7.39 3.56 4.68
CA PHE A 134 -7.29 4.93 4.20
C PHE A 134 -6.63 5.89 5.22
N TYR A 135 -7.23 6.12 6.38
CA TYR A 135 -6.80 7.22 7.25
C TYR A 135 -5.39 7.04 7.80
N SER A 136 -5.03 5.83 8.25
CA SER A 136 -3.66 5.53 8.69
C SER A 136 -2.64 5.72 7.57
N ARG A 137 -3.01 5.40 6.32
CA ARG A 137 -2.11 5.51 5.16
C ARG A 137 -1.80 6.96 4.82
N ILE A 138 -2.82 7.82 4.85
CA ILE A 138 -2.62 9.25 4.66
C ILE A 138 -1.83 9.85 5.83
N CYS A 139 -2.14 9.43 7.06
CA CYS A 139 -1.39 9.85 8.25
C CYS A 139 0.11 9.47 8.18
N PHE A 140 0.43 8.21 7.86
CA PHE A 140 1.81 7.75 7.62
C PHE A 140 2.48 8.55 6.51
N THR A 141 1.78 8.73 5.39
CA THR A 141 2.32 9.44 4.23
C THR A 141 2.68 10.87 4.62
N GLN A 142 1.76 11.64 5.21
CA GLN A 142 1.99 13.03 5.61
C GLN A 142 3.10 13.15 6.67
N ASN A 143 3.07 12.34 7.72
CA ASN A 143 4.09 12.36 8.78
C ASN A 143 5.51 12.08 8.26
N LEU A 144 5.64 11.17 7.28
CA LEU A 144 6.93 10.73 6.77
C LEU A 144 7.39 11.50 5.53
N LEU A 145 6.59 12.45 5.00
CA LEU A 145 6.97 13.30 3.88
C LEU A 145 8.36 13.95 4.06
N PRO A 146 8.75 14.50 5.23
CA PRO A 146 10.08 15.08 5.40
C PRO A 146 11.21 14.08 5.09
N LEU A 147 11.10 12.83 5.55
CA LEU A 147 12.10 11.80 5.30
C LEU A 147 12.06 11.25 3.86
N LEU A 148 10.86 11.14 3.28
CA LEU A 148 10.68 10.72 1.88
C LEU A 148 11.28 11.75 0.92
N ARG A 149 11.11 13.05 1.20
CA ARG A 149 11.70 14.14 0.42
C ARG A 149 13.23 14.08 0.45
N SER A 150 13.83 13.74 1.58
CA SER A 150 15.29 13.64 1.76
C SER A 150 15.95 12.48 1.02
N SER A 151 15.21 11.44 0.63
CA SER A 151 15.78 10.26 -0.05
C SER A 151 16.23 10.54 -1.50
N GLY A 152 15.55 11.45 -2.20
CA GLY A 152 15.79 11.73 -3.63
C GLY A 152 15.27 10.66 -4.61
N ARG A 153 14.92 9.47 -4.12
CA ARG A 153 14.38 8.33 -4.91
C ARG A 153 13.21 7.62 -4.23
N ALA A 154 12.57 8.28 -3.27
CA ALA A 154 11.52 7.68 -2.46
C ALA A 154 10.31 7.21 -3.26
N ARG A 155 9.70 6.13 -2.79
CA ARG A 155 8.43 5.61 -3.29
C ARG A 155 7.43 5.44 -2.16
N VAL A 156 6.18 5.82 -2.43
CA VAL A 156 5.03 5.57 -1.56
C VAL A 156 4.10 4.63 -2.29
N MET A 157 3.91 3.42 -1.75
CA MET A 157 3.03 2.41 -2.34
C MET A 157 1.87 2.11 -1.39
N SER A 158 0.66 2.43 -1.85
CA SER A 158 -0.59 2.04 -1.20
C SER A 158 -1.21 0.86 -1.98
N ILE A 159 -1.33 -0.31 -1.36
CA ILE A 159 -1.97 -1.50 -1.95
C ILE A 159 -3.45 -1.51 -1.58
N ARG A 160 -4.36 -1.18 -2.51
CA ARG A 160 -5.82 -1.32 -2.41
C ARG A 160 -6.47 -1.43 -3.80
N SER A 161 -7.29 -0.48 -4.23
CA SER A 161 -8.17 -0.58 -5.39
C SER A 161 -7.74 0.41 -6.48
N GLY A 162 -6.43 0.58 -6.67
CA GLY A 162 -5.89 1.55 -7.63
C GLY A 162 -6.28 1.23 -9.06
N GLY A 163 -6.77 2.22 -9.80
CA GLY A 163 -7.25 2.03 -11.17
C GLY A 163 -8.67 1.49 -11.26
N MET A 164 -9.34 1.30 -10.12
CA MET A 164 -10.71 0.82 -10.01
C MET A 164 -11.69 1.92 -9.60
N GLU A 165 -11.28 3.19 -9.76
CA GLU A 165 -12.06 4.35 -9.34
C GLU A 165 -13.28 4.58 -10.21
N GLY A 166 -14.36 5.06 -9.59
CA GLY A 166 -15.61 5.37 -10.27
C GLY A 166 -16.72 5.73 -9.27
N ASP A 167 -17.90 6.05 -9.79
CA ASP A 167 -19.04 6.49 -8.96
C ASP A 167 -19.73 5.32 -8.24
N TYR A 168 -19.51 4.09 -8.70
CA TYR A 168 -20.20 2.93 -8.14
C TYR A 168 -19.74 2.66 -6.71
N PHE A 169 -20.71 2.64 -5.79
CA PHE A 169 -20.51 2.57 -4.35
C PHE A 169 -19.65 3.68 -3.72
N PHE A 170 -19.63 4.87 -4.34
CA PHE A 170 -18.98 6.04 -3.76
C PHE A 170 -20.00 7.11 -3.38
N ASN A 171 -19.84 7.68 -2.18
CA ASN A 171 -20.72 8.72 -1.66
C ASN A 171 -19.90 9.90 -1.14
N ALA A 172 -19.80 10.96 -1.94
CA ALA A 172 -18.99 12.13 -1.57
C ALA A 172 -19.61 12.97 -0.43
N ASP A 173 -20.89 12.75 -0.10
CA ASP A 173 -21.61 13.46 0.96
C ASP A 173 -21.63 12.69 2.28
N ASP A 174 -21.24 11.41 2.26
CA ASP A 174 -21.04 10.56 3.45
C ASP A 174 -19.73 9.78 3.32
N LEU A 175 -18.62 10.47 3.57
CA LEU A 175 -17.26 9.92 3.43
C LEU A 175 -16.89 8.90 4.50
N LEU A 176 -17.69 8.80 5.56
CA LEU A 176 -17.50 7.83 6.65
C LEU A 176 -18.41 6.61 6.51
N LEU A 177 -19.37 6.64 5.57
CA LEU A 177 -20.41 5.62 5.38
C LEU A 177 -21.21 5.38 6.66
N GLU A 178 -21.63 6.45 7.32
CA GLU A 178 -22.37 6.40 8.59
C GLU A 178 -23.88 6.36 8.40
N ALA A 179 -24.40 6.80 7.26
CA ALA A 179 -25.81 6.75 6.99
C ALA A 179 -26.34 5.29 7.01
N PRO A 180 -27.56 5.05 7.52
CA PRO A 180 -28.14 3.71 7.54
C PRO A 180 -28.11 3.05 6.16
N GLY A 181 -27.49 1.86 6.07
CA GLY A 181 -27.35 1.09 4.83
C GLY A 181 -26.22 1.54 3.89
N ALA A 182 -25.45 2.58 4.24
CA ALA A 182 -24.31 3.04 3.43
C ALA A 182 -23.09 2.12 3.53
N PHE A 183 -22.88 1.49 4.70
CA PHE A 183 -21.76 0.58 4.92
C PHE A 183 -22.03 -0.83 4.40
N GLY A 184 -21.07 -1.39 3.69
CA GLY A 184 -21.06 -2.79 3.24
C GLY A 184 -19.70 -3.16 2.65
N ALA A 185 -19.39 -4.45 2.56
CA ALA A 185 -18.07 -4.93 2.16
C ALA A 185 -17.57 -4.33 0.83
N MET A 186 -18.38 -4.44 -0.24
CA MET A 186 -18.00 -3.89 -1.55
C MET A 186 -18.02 -2.35 -1.55
N ALA A 187 -18.95 -1.75 -0.80
CA ALA A 187 -19.04 -0.30 -0.71
C ALA A 187 -17.81 0.29 -0.04
N SER A 188 -17.42 -0.23 1.11
CA SER A 188 -16.21 0.18 1.83
C SER A 188 -14.95 0.02 0.97
N VAL A 189 -14.75 -1.14 0.32
CA VAL A 189 -13.58 -1.41 -0.55
C VAL A 189 -13.46 -0.40 -1.71
N ARG A 190 -14.57 -0.06 -2.36
CA ARG A 190 -14.59 0.90 -3.47
C ARG A 190 -14.44 2.33 -2.98
N HIS A 191 -15.12 2.66 -1.91
CA HIS A 191 -15.12 3.99 -1.31
C HIS A 191 -13.73 4.37 -0.80
N MET A 192 -13.09 3.50 -0.01
CA MET A 192 -11.70 3.70 0.45
C MET A 192 -10.71 3.74 -0.72
N GLY A 193 -10.97 2.98 -1.80
CA GLY A 193 -10.19 3.02 -3.04
C GLY A 193 -10.17 4.40 -3.70
N ASN A 194 -11.36 4.98 -3.91
CA ASN A 194 -11.49 6.34 -4.45
C ASN A 194 -10.80 7.37 -3.55
N MET A 195 -11.04 7.30 -2.24
CA MET A 195 -10.44 8.23 -1.29
C MET A 195 -8.91 8.16 -1.29
N ASN A 196 -8.33 6.96 -1.33
CA ASN A 196 -6.88 6.76 -1.46
C ASN A 196 -6.33 7.50 -2.68
N THR A 197 -6.92 7.28 -3.86
CA THR A 197 -6.48 7.94 -5.09
C THR A 197 -6.59 9.46 -5.00
N LEU A 198 -7.72 9.98 -4.54
CA LEU A 198 -7.95 11.43 -4.50
C LEU A 198 -7.02 12.14 -3.51
N ALA A 199 -6.78 11.56 -2.34
CA ALA A 199 -5.90 12.13 -1.32
C ALA A 199 -4.41 11.99 -1.70
N LEU A 200 -3.97 10.81 -2.16
CA LEU A 200 -2.59 10.60 -2.62
C LEU A 200 -2.27 11.47 -3.83
N GLU A 201 -3.21 11.65 -4.76
CA GLU A 201 -3.02 12.53 -5.91
C GLU A 201 -2.77 13.98 -5.47
N ARG A 202 -3.51 14.45 -4.45
CA ARG A 202 -3.33 15.81 -3.92
C ARG A 202 -1.98 15.98 -3.23
N ILE A 203 -1.54 15.00 -2.45
CA ILE A 203 -0.20 14.99 -1.86
C ILE A 203 0.87 14.96 -2.96
N ALA A 204 0.73 14.10 -3.96
CA ALA A 204 1.69 13.94 -5.05
C ALA A 204 1.86 15.20 -5.90
N GLN A 205 0.84 16.06 -5.99
CA GLN A 205 0.87 17.30 -6.76
C GLN A 205 1.55 18.47 -6.03
N MET A 206 1.87 18.33 -4.75
CA MET A 206 2.61 19.37 -4.03
C MET A 206 4.03 19.51 -4.63
N PRO A 207 4.50 20.74 -4.94
CA PRO A 207 5.79 20.94 -5.61
C PRO A 207 7.00 20.31 -4.90
N GLU A 208 6.97 20.25 -3.56
CA GLU A 208 7.99 19.63 -2.72
C GLU A 208 8.07 18.12 -2.91
N ASN A 209 7.01 17.51 -3.43
CA ASN A 209 6.87 16.06 -3.60
C ASN A 209 7.20 15.58 -5.02
N LYS A 210 7.60 16.48 -5.94
CA LYS A 210 7.91 16.16 -7.35
C LYS A 210 8.92 15.03 -7.56
N ASN A 211 9.75 14.75 -6.54
CA ASN A 211 10.81 13.74 -6.59
C ASN A 211 10.40 12.38 -6.00
N ILE A 212 9.21 12.28 -5.42
CA ILE A 212 8.66 11.06 -4.81
C ILE A 212 7.74 10.39 -5.84
N VAL A 213 7.86 9.08 -6.00
CA VAL A 213 6.93 8.30 -6.82
C VAL A 213 5.78 7.82 -5.94
N PHE A 214 4.56 8.26 -6.22
CA PHE A 214 3.37 7.78 -5.53
C PHE A 214 2.67 6.71 -6.37
N MET A 215 2.25 5.64 -5.72
CA MET A 215 1.61 4.51 -6.38
C MET A 215 0.39 4.07 -5.57
N HIS A 216 -0.76 3.98 -6.23
CA HIS A 216 -1.91 3.27 -5.70
C HIS A 216 -2.12 2.03 -6.56
N CYS A 217 -1.92 0.86 -5.97
CA CYS A 217 -1.86 -0.39 -6.71
C CYS A 217 -3.03 -1.31 -6.37
N HIS A 218 -3.66 -1.86 -7.40
CA HIS A 218 -4.60 -2.96 -7.30
C HIS A 218 -3.86 -4.31 -7.37
N PRO A 219 -3.86 -5.11 -6.29
CA PRO A 219 -3.02 -6.30 -6.18
C PRO A 219 -3.52 -7.52 -6.96
N GLY A 220 -4.74 -7.47 -7.50
CA GLY A 220 -5.39 -8.65 -8.07
C GLY A 220 -5.69 -9.71 -7.00
N GLY A 221 -5.87 -10.96 -7.43
CA GLY A 221 -5.97 -12.09 -6.51
C GLY A 221 -4.61 -12.41 -5.91
N VAL A 222 -4.46 -12.29 -4.59
CA VAL A 222 -3.29 -12.82 -3.87
C VAL A 222 -3.77 -13.55 -2.63
N ARG A 223 -3.39 -14.82 -2.50
CA ARG A 223 -3.73 -15.63 -1.32
C ARG A 223 -2.93 -15.14 -0.12
N THR A 224 -3.55 -14.28 0.67
CA THR A 224 -2.93 -13.62 1.83
C THR A 224 -3.64 -13.96 3.15
N GLY A 225 -4.67 -14.81 3.10
CA GLY A 225 -5.61 -15.03 4.20
C GLY A 225 -6.52 -13.82 4.49
N ASN A 226 -6.41 -12.73 3.71
CA ASN A 226 -7.13 -11.48 3.97
C ASN A 226 -8.66 -11.63 3.95
N LEU A 227 -9.18 -12.53 3.12
CA LEU A 227 -10.60 -12.83 3.04
C LEU A 227 -11.17 -13.33 4.38
N PHE A 228 -10.40 -14.16 5.08
CA PHE A 228 -10.85 -14.81 6.32
C PHE A 228 -10.84 -13.88 7.53
N ARG A 229 -10.02 -12.81 7.51
CA ARG A 229 -9.92 -11.84 8.62
C ARG A 229 -11.20 -11.06 8.88
N GLY A 230 -12.07 -10.96 7.87
CA GLY A 230 -13.36 -10.30 7.97
C GLY A 230 -14.48 -11.15 8.54
N PHE A 231 -14.22 -12.45 8.76
CA PHE A 231 -15.16 -13.38 9.35
C PHE A 231 -14.74 -13.75 10.77
N GLN A 232 -15.72 -14.00 11.63
CA GLN A 232 -15.45 -14.68 12.89
C GLN A 232 -15.00 -16.12 12.59
N GLU A 233 -13.96 -16.58 13.27
CA GLU A 233 -13.45 -17.94 13.13
C GLU A 233 -14.56 -18.96 13.44
N GLY A 234 -14.70 -19.98 12.58
CA GLY A 234 -15.77 -20.98 12.71
C GLY A 234 -17.17 -20.52 12.32
N SER A 235 -17.36 -19.25 11.90
CA SER A 235 -18.66 -18.78 11.41
C SER A 235 -19.07 -19.43 10.08
N TRP A 236 -20.38 -19.47 9.82
CA TRP A 236 -20.93 -19.84 8.51
C TRP A 236 -20.31 -19.06 7.35
N GLY A 237 -20.05 -17.76 7.54
CA GLY A 237 -19.37 -16.93 6.55
C GLY A 237 -17.92 -17.37 6.29
N SER A 238 -17.18 -17.75 7.34
CA SER A 238 -15.83 -18.32 7.19
C SER A 238 -15.86 -19.66 6.45
N TRP A 239 -16.87 -20.50 6.69
CA TRP A 239 -17.05 -21.76 5.97
C TRP A 239 -17.33 -21.50 4.48
N LEU A 240 -18.28 -20.61 4.15
CA LEU A 240 -18.57 -20.23 2.76
C LEU A 240 -17.33 -19.67 2.04
N ALA A 241 -16.57 -18.81 2.72
CA ALA A 241 -15.33 -18.26 2.18
C ALA A 241 -14.31 -19.37 1.87
N ALA A 242 -14.16 -20.34 2.77
CA ALA A 242 -13.26 -21.48 2.59
C ALA A 242 -13.72 -22.40 1.45
N THR A 243 -15.03 -22.67 1.35
CA THR A 243 -15.58 -23.63 0.39
C THR A 243 -15.66 -23.07 -1.03
N PHE A 244 -16.00 -21.79 -1.20
CA PHE A 244 -16.30 -21.24 -2.53
C PHE A 244 -15.38 -20.12 -2.98
N MET A 245 -14.95 -19.24 -2.07
CA MET A 245 -14.18 -18.05 -2.46
C MET A 245 -12.68 -18.29 -2.50
N ASP A 246 -12.11 -19.04 -1.56
CA ASP A 246 -10.67 -19.34 -1.55
C ASP A 246 -10.22 -20.19 -2.76
N PRO A 247 -10.97 -21.19 -3.24
CA PRO A 247 -10.60 -21.91 -4.47
C PRO A 247 -10.57 -20.99 -5.71
N VAL A 248 -11.50 -20.04 -5.79
CA VAL A 248 -11.55 -19.06 -6.89
C VAL A 248 -10.38 -18.08 -6.79
N ILE A 249 -10.07 -17.59 -5.59
CA ILE A 249 -8.88 -16.76 -5.38
C ILE A 249 -7.63 -17.55 -5.72
N TRP A 250 -7.53 -18.82 -5.33
CA TRP A 250 -6.40 -19.68 -5.66
C TRP A 250 -6.20 -19.85 -7.17
N LEU A 251 -7.29 -20.08 -7.91
CA LEU A 251 -7.23 -20.22 -9.36
C LEU A 251 -6.77 -18.92 -10.06
N MET A 252 -7.12 -17.76 -9.51
CA MET A 252 -6.78 -16.46 -10.12
C MET A 252 -5.50 -15.84 -9.56
N ALA A 253 -4.98 -16.34 -8.44
CA ALA A 253 -3.84 -15.72 -7.77
C ALA A 253 -2.52 -16.09 -8.44
N TYR A 254 -1.61 -15.12 -8.48
CA TYR A 254 -0.21 -15.41 -8.78
C TYR A 254 0.38 -16.30 -7.69
N GLY A 255 1.31 -17.17 -8.08
CA GLY A 255 2.19 -17.85 -7.13
C GLY A 255 2.99 -16.82 -6.32
N GLU A 256 3.40 -17.19 -5.11
CA GLU A 256 4.12 -16.28 -4.20
C GLU A 256 5.40 -15.71 -4.82
N GLU A 257 6.15 -16.53 -5.57
CA GLU A 257 7.35 -16.10 -6.29
C GLU A 257 7.03 -15.06 -7.36
N GLU A 258 6.03 -15.30 -8.21
CA GLU A 258 5.63 -14.34 -9.23
C GLU A 258 5.09 -13.04 -8.62
N ALA A 259 4.30 -13.13 -7.55
CA ALA A 259 3.83 -11.96 -6.83
C ALA A 259 5.00 -11.15 -6.27
N ALA A 260 5.98 -11.81 -5.64
CA ALA A 260 7.19 -11.18 -5.12
C ALA A 260 7.99 -10.44 -6.21
N GLU A 261 8.22 -11.09 -7.36
CA GLU A 261 8.88 -10.49 -8.52
C GLU A 261 8.14 -9.25 -9.05
N ARG A 262 6.81 -9.32 -9.13
CA ARG A 262 5.96 -8.21 -9.56
C ARG A 262 6.03 -7.02 -8.61
N TYR A 263 5.96 -7.24 -7.30
CA TYR A 263 6.06 -6.14 -6.33
C TYR A 263 7.46 -5.56 -6.28
N LEU A 264 8.49 -6.39 -6.39
CA LEU A 264 9.87 -5.94 -6.48
C LEU A 264 10.06 -5.02 -7.70
N TYR A 265 9.56 -5.42 -8.86
CA TYR A 265 9.59 -4.59 -10.07
C TYR A 265 8.87 -3.26 -9.88
N GLN A 266 7.69 -3.26 -9.24
CA GLN A 266 6.93 -2.03 -9.02
C GLN A 266 7.67 -1.02 -8.12
N ILE A 267 8.48 -1.49 -7.16
CA ILE A 267 9.22 -0.60 -6.24
C ILE A 267 10.64 -0.26 -6.70
N THR A 268 11.19 -0.93 -7.73
CA THR A 268 12.57 -0.66 -8.20
C THR A 268 12.66 -0.20 -9.65
N SER A 269 11.66 -0.47 -10.49
CA SER A 269 11.73 -0.18 -11.92
C SER A 269 11.51 1.30 -12.24
N ALA A 270 12.32 1.83 -13.18
CA ALA A 270 12.14 3.15 -13.77
C ALA A 270 10.85 3.28 -14.60
N ALA A 271 10.09 2.19 -14.79
CA ALA A 271 8.74 2.20 -15.37
C ALA A 271 7.82 3.22 -14.69
N PHE A 272 8.06 3.49 -13.41
CA PHE A 272 7.26 4.40 -12.59
C PHE A 272 8.15 5.55 -12.13
N GLY A 273 7.93 6.73 -12.71
CA GLY A 273 8.61 7.96 -12.30
C GLY A 273 10.03 8.14 -12.84
N GLY A 274 10.53 7.27 -13.72
CA GLY A 274 11.82 7.41 -14.40
C GLY A 274 13.05 7.13 -13.54
N LYS A 275 12.89 6.78 -12.26
CA LYS A 275 13.99 6.49 -11.33
C LYS A 275 14.08 5.01 -11.03
N GLY A 276 15.27 4.42 -10.99
CA GLY A 276 15.48 3.01 -10.67
C GLY A 276 16.05 2.22 -11.85
N ILE A 277 15.72 0.93 -11.96
CA ILE A 277 16.24 0.07 -13.04
C ILE A 277 15.64 0.48 -14.37
N LEU A 278 16.51 0.79 -15.34
CA LEU A 278 16.12 1.20 -16.68
C LEU A 278 15.33 0.11 -17.40
N LEU A 279 14.46 0.54 -18.30
CA LEU A 279 13.59 -0.36 -19.04
C LEU A 279 14.37 -1.11 -20.12
N GLY A 280 14.13 -2.42 -20.20
CA GLY A 280 14.58 -3.24 -21.32
C GLY A 280 13.81 -2.93 -22.61
N ALA A 281 14.29 -3.47 -23.72
CA ALA A 281 13.68 -3.25 -25.03
C ALA A 281 12.19 -3.66 -25.05
N GLY A 282 11.34 -2.78 -25.61
CA GLY A 282 9.90 -3.02 -25.76
C GLY A 282 9.05 -2.80 -24.50
N VAL A 283 9.64 -2.46 -23.35
CA VAL A 283 8.88 -2.06 -22.16
C VAL A 283 8.65 -0.55 -22.18
N VAL A 284 7.39 -0.13 -22.07
CA VAL A 284 6.99 1.27 -22.09
C VAL A 284 6.81 1.78 -20.66
N ALA A 285 7.39 2.94 -20.35
CA ALA A 285 7.17 3.60 -19.06
C ALA A 285 5.68 3.90 -18.84
N GLY A 286 5.22 3.65 -17.62
CA GLY A 286 3.86 3.91 -17.21
C GLY A 286 3.51 5.40 -17.25
N LYS A 287 2.23 5.70 -17.36
CA LYS A 287 1.71 7.06 -17.25
C LYS A 287 1.08 7.27 -15.87
N ASN A 288 1.37 8.41 -15.26
CA ASN A 288 0.74 8.87 -14.03
C ASN A 288 -0.70 9.38 -14.32
N THR A 289 -1.49 9.70 -13.30
CA THR A 289 -2.89 10.16 -13.43
C THR A 289 -3.07 11.48 -14.20
N LYS A 290 -1.98 12.18 -14.53
CA LYS A 290 -1.95 13.41 -15.36
C LYS A 290 -1.38 13.17 -16.76
N GLY A 291 -1.08 11.93 -17.12
CA GLY A 291 -0.52 11.56 -18.42
C GLY A 291 1.00 11.71 -18.53
N GLY A 292 1.67 12.22 -17.50
CA GLY A 292 3.13 12.34 -17.42
C GLY A 292 3.81 11.02 -17.05
N ARG A 293 5.14 11.00 -17.09
CA ARG A 293 5.97 9.82 -16.76
C ARG A 293 6.84 9.99 -15.51
N GLU A 294 6.77 11.16 -14.88
CA GLU A 294 7.58 11.55 -13.72
C GLU A 294 6.71 12.09 -12.58
N GLY A 295 7.22 12.01 -11.35
CA GLY A 295 6.85 12.88 -10.21
C GLY A 295 5.37 13.06 -9.85
N SER A 296 4.51 12.04 -9.98
CA SER A 296 3.10 12.13 -9.60
C SER A 296 2.53 10.76 -9.16
N LEU A 297 1.20 10.63 -9.07
CA LEU A 297 0.51 9.38 -8.71
C LEU A 297 0.36 8.45 -9.91
N PHE A 298 0.78 7.20 -9.77
CA PHE A 298 0.54 6.11 -10.71
C PHE A 298 -0.54 5.18 -10.17
N LEU A 299 -1.54 4.87 -11.01
CA LEU A 299 -2.53 3.83 -10.71
C LEU A 299 -2.05 2.53 -11.34
N VAL A 300 -1.58 1.62 -10.51
CA VAL A 300 -0.87 0.42 -10.95
C VAL A 300 -1.76 -0.80 -10.79
N HIS A 301 -1.79 -1.66 -11.79
CA HIS A 301 -2.53 -2.89 -11.75
C HIS A 301 -1.60 -4.07 -11.44
N HIS A 302 -2.15 -5.20 -11.00
CA HIS A 302 -1.37 -6.41 -10.70
C HIS A 302 -0.56 -6.93 -11.89
N THR A 303 -0.94 -6.54 -13.10
CA THR A 303 -0.22 -6.77 -14.35
C THR A 303 1.03 -5.91 -14.54
N CYS A 304 1.37 -5.07 -13.55
CA CYS A 304 2.44 -4.06 -13.55
C CYS A 304 2.26 -2.97 -14.63
N GLU A 305 1.04 -2.81 -15.15
CA GLU A 305 0.66 -1.74 -16.06
C GLU A 305 -0.02 -0.60 -15.31
N THR A 306 0.02 0.59 -15.90
CA THR A 306 -0.65 1.77 -15.36
C THR A 306 -1.93 2.07 -16.11
N THR A 307 -2.95 2.57 -15.41
CA THR A 307 -4.14 3.17 -16.04
C THR A 307 -4.24 4.66 -15.70
N LEU A 308 -4.72 5.47 -16.64
CA LEU A 308 -5.04 6.88 -16.38
C LEU A 308 -6.37 7.03 -15.64
N ASN A 309 -7.30 6.10 -15.88
CA ASN A 309 -8.70 6.18 -15.46
C ASN A 309 -9.32 7.59 -15.67
N GLU A 310 -9.00 8.21 -16.81
CA GLU A 310 -9.12 9.66 -17.00
C GLU A 310 -10.56 10.17 -16.87
N GLU A 311 -11.52 9.50 -17.50
CA GLU A 311 -12.93 9.89 -17.46
C GLU A 311 -13.47 9.91 -16.01
N LYS A 312 -13.23 8.85 -15.26
CA LYS A 312 -13.72 8.71 -13.88
C LYS A 312 -13.00 9.67 -12.94
N LEU A 313 -11.68 9.80 -13.06
CA LEU A 313 -10.92 10.75 -12.25
C LEU A 313 -11.26 12.20 -12.55
N LYS A 314 -11.52 12.57 -13.81
CA LYS A 314 -11.95 13.93 -14.16
C LYS A 314 -13.24 14.31 -13.42
N LYS A 315 -14.21 13.39 -13.36
CA LYS A 315 -15.45 13.59 -12.60
C LYS A 315 -15.19 13.68 -11.10
N LEU A 316 -14.46 12.72 -10.53
CA LEU A 316 -14.19 12.66 -9.09
C LEU A 316 -13.36 13.84 -8.56
N ARG A 317 -12.43 14.37 -9.37
CA ARG A 317 -11.66 15.57 -9.05
C ARG A 317 -12.57 16.77 -8.79
N VAL A 318 -13.57 16.96 -9.63
CA VAL A 318 -14.52 18.08 -9.52
C VAL A 318 -15.53 17.83 -8.39
N SER A 319 -16.07 16.62 -8.28
CA SER A 319 -17.18 16.36 -7.36
C SER A 319 -16.75 16.05 -5.91
N ALA A 320 -15.54 15.56 -5.69
CA ALA A 320 -15.18 14.92 -4.42
C ALA A 320 -13.77 15.19 -3.89
N GLN A 321 -12.78 15.56 -4.71
CA GLN A 321 -11.39 15.65 -4.23
C GLN A 321 -11.20 16.64 -3.08
N ASP A 322 -11.82 17.82 -3.14
CA ASP A 322 -11.77 18.80 -2.05
C ASP A 322 -12.52 18.32 -0.81
N LYS A 323 -13.71 17.72 -0.96
CA LYS A 323 -14.48 17.14 0.15
C LYS A 323 -13.68 16.06 0.89
N VAL A 324 -13.11 15.13 0.12
CA VAL A 324 -12.24 14.07 0.64
C VAL A 324 -11.05 14.68 1.36
N TRP A 325 -10.37 15.65 0.76
CA TRP A 325 -9.19 16.27 1.37
C TRP A 325 -9.52 16.98 2.67
N ILE A 326 -10.53 17.86 2.69
CA ILE A 326 -10.94 18.60 3.89
C ILE A 326 -11.29 17.63 5.01
N LYS A 327 -12.15 16.65 4.73
CA LYS A 327 -12.55 15.66 5.75
C LYS A 327 -11.36 14.84 6.25
N THR A 328 -10.45 14.50 5.36
CA THR A 328 -9.22 13.79 5.74
C THR A 328 -8.36 14.65 6.65
N GLN A 329 -8.19 15.94 6.38
CA GLN A 329 -7.39 16.83 7.24
C GLN A 329 -8.08 17.13 8.58
N GLU A 330 -9.41 17.15 8.66
CA GLU A 330 -10.12 17.22 9.95
C GLU A 330 -9.78 16.03 10.86
N ILE A 331 -9.68 14.84 10.28
CA ILE A 331 -9.45 13.59 11.02
C ILE A 331 -7.95 13.34 11.28
N VAL A 332 -7.12 13.50 10.25
CA VAL A 332 -5.69 13.17 10.28
C VAL A 332 -4.84 14.34 10.78
N GLY A 333 -5.28 15.59 10.57
CA GLY A 333 -4.55 16.81 10.92
C GLY A 333 -4.01 16.88 12.35
N PRO A 334 -4.77 16.46 13.38
CA PRO A 334 -4.27 16.44 14.76
C PRO A 334 -3.08 15.49 15.02
N TYR A 335 -2.77 14.60 14.08
CA TYR A 335 -1.78 13.54 14.22
C TYR A 335 -0.54 13.72 13.32
N VAL A 336 -0.48 14.78 12.51
CA VAL A 336 0.58 15.04 11.51
C VAL A 336 1.38 16.31 11.79
#